data_AF-A0A811G326-F1
#
_entry.id   AF-A0A811G326-F1
#
_cell.length_a   1.000
_cell.length_b   1.000
_cell.length_c   1.000
_cell.angle_alpha   90.00
_cell.angle_beta   90.00
_cell.angle_gamma   90.00
#
_symmetry.space_group_name_H-M   'P 1'
#
loop_
_entity.id
_entity.type
_entity.pdbx_description
1 polymer ?
#
loop_
_entity_poly.entity_id
_entity_poly.type
_entity_poly.pdbx_seq_one_letter_code
_entity_poly.pdbx_strand_id
1 'polypeptide(L)'
;MSQGFKTEADVMRNTAHRVDETNQEVSAELSRLRSIVDGVRASWEGTAQVSFDNLMQRWDASAKGLQDALQSISDNIRGNATSFENVEADNQSAFSAVGGQGLAL
;
A
#
# COMPACT_ATOMS: atom_id res chain seq x y z
N MET A 1 23.72 16.64 2.22
CA MET A 1 22.83 15.93 3.15
C MET A 1 21.38 16.00 2.66
N SER A 2 20.84 17.18 2.34
CA SER A 2 19.46 17.37 1.81
C SER A 2 19.10 16.57 0.54
N GLN A 3 20.05 16.34 -0.37
CA GLN A 3 19.81 15.59 -1.61
C GLN A 3 19.53 14.10 -1.37
N GLY A 4 20.10 13.51 -0.30
CA GLY A 4 19.87 12.10 0.06
C GLY A 4 18.44 11.86 0.53
N PHE A 5 17.98 12.71 1.46
CA PHE A 5 16.62 12.65 2.03
C PHE A 5 15.49 12.88 1.01
N LYS A 6 15.68 13.81 0.06
CA LYS A 6 14.74 13.97 -1.06
C LYS A 6 14.66 12.70 -1.93
N THR A 7 15.81 12.10 -2.22
CA THR A 7 15.87 10.86 -3.00
C THR A 7 15.17 9.71 -2.25
N GLU A 8 15.33 9.64 -0.93
CA GLU A 8 14.68 8.62 -0.08
C GLU A 8 13.15 8.79 -0.06
N ALA A 9 12.64 10.01 0.10
CA ALA A 9 11.20 10.28 0.03
C ALA A 9 10.61 9.91 -1.34
N ASP A 10 11.32 10.19 -2.43
CA ASP A 10 10.89 9.82 -3.79
C ASP A 10 10.89 8.31 -4.01
N VAL A 11 11.90 7.60 -3.50
CA VAL A 11 11.94 6.12 -3.51
C VAL A 11 10.75 5.54 -2.73
N MET A 12 10.41 6.13 -1.58
CA MET A 12 9.26 5.70 -0.79
C MET A 12 7.94 5.91 -1.54
N ARG A 13 7.74 7.08 -2.16
CA ARG A 13 6.55 7.32 -2.99
C ARG A 13 6.43 6.31 -4.13
N ASN A 14 7.52 6.07 -4.86
CA ASN A 14 7.55 5.08 -5.93
C ASN A 14 7.23 3.68 -5.41
N THR A 15 7.72 3.34 -4.21
CA THR A 15 7.41 2.05 -3.57
C THR A 15 5.93 1.95 -3.21
N ALA A 16 5.32 3.01 -2.67
CA ALA A 16 3.88 3.04 -2.41
C ALA A 16 3.06 2.87 -3.69
N HIS A 17 3.46 3.51 -4.79
CA HIS A 17 2.83 3.31 -6.10
C HIS A 17 2.91 1.85 -6.58
N ARG A 18 4.06 1.19 -6.44
CA ARG A 18 4.21 -0.24 -6.77
C ARG A 18 3.32 -1.15 -5.92
N VAL A 19 3.09 -0.80 -4.66
CA VAL A 19 2.17 -1.54 -3.79
C VAL A 19 0.74 -1.37 -4.28
N ASP A 20 0.34 -0.17 -4.69
CA ASP A 20 -0.98 0.06 -5.28
C ASP A 20 -1.18 -0.72 -6.58
N GLU A 21 -0.17 -0.75 -7.46
CA GLU A 21 -0.18 -1.56 -8.70
C GLU A 21 -0.36 -3.04 -8.36
N THR A 22 0.43 -3.56 -7.42
CA THR A 22 0.29 -4.94 -6.93
C THR A 22 -1.13 -5.20 -6.39
N ASN A 23 -1.71 -4.26 -5.65
CA ASN A 23 -3.06 -4.40 -5.11
C ASN A 23 -4.13 -4.47 -6.23
N GLN A 24 -3.94 -3.71 -7.31
CA GLN A 24 -4.82 -3.78 -8.49
C GLN A 24 -4.70 -5.14 -9.20
N GLU A 25 -3.48 -5.65 -9.38
CA GLU A 25 -3.23 -6.97 -9.96
C GLU A 25 -3.87 -8.08 -9.12
N VAL A 26 -3.69 -8.03 -7.79
CA VAL A 26 -4.34 -8.95 -6.84
C VAL A 26 -5.87 -8.88 -6.98
N SER A 27 -6.44 -7.69 -7.06
CA SER A 27 -7.90 -7.50 -7.21
C SER A 27 -8.42 -8.10 -8.52
N ALA A 28 -7.68 -7.95 -9.61
CA ALA A 28 -8.00 -8.54 -10.90
C ALA A 28 -7.96 -10.08 -10.84
N GLU A 29 -6.92 -10.65 -10.22
CA GLU A 29 -6.77 -12.10 -10.09
C GLU A 29 -7.85 -12.71 -9.17
N LEU A 30 -8.17 -12.05 -8.05
CA LEU A 30 -9.27 -12.46 -7.18
C LEU A 30 -10.61 -12.49 -7.92
N SER A 31 -10.86 -11.50 -8.78
CA SER A 31 -12.06 -11.43 -9.62
C SER A 31 -12.09 -12.55 -10.67
N ARG A 32 -10.93 -12.85 -11.27
CA ARG A 32 -10.76 -13.95 -12.22
C ARG A 32 -11.04 -15.31 -11.57
N LEU A 33 -10.46 -15.55 -10.40
CA LEU A 33 -10.67 -16.77 -9.63
C LEU A 33 -12.13 -16.92 -9.21
N ARG A 34 -12.78 -15.85 -8.77
CA ARG A 34 -14.21 -15.84 -8.48
C ARG A 34 -15.05 -16.27 -9.68
N SER A 35 -14.77 -15.73 -10.87
CA SER A 35 -15.49 -16.10 -12.08
C SER A 35 -15.30 -17.57 -12.47
N ILE A 36 -14.11 -18.14 -12.29
CA ILE A 36 -13.84 -19.56 -12.54
C ILE A 36 -14.65 -20.41 -11.56
N VAL A 37 -14.62 -20.03 -10.28
CA VAL A 37 -15.33 -20.72 -9.20
C VAL A 37 -16.85 -20.70 -9.41
N ASP A 38 -17.41 -19.55 -9.82
CA ASP A 38 -18.83 -19.44 -10.15
C ASP A 38 -19.21 -20.28 -11.39
N GLY A 39 -18.30 -20.43 -12.37
CA GLY A 39 -18.52 -21.27 -13.55
C GLY A 39 -18.57 -22.77 -13.25
N VAL A 40 -17.82 -23.24 -12.24
CA VAL A 40 -17.85 -24.65 -11.81
C VAL A 40 -18.93 -24.93 -10.75
N ARG A 41 -19.55 -23.89 -10.19
CA ARG A 41 -20.62 -24.00 -9.19
C ARG A 41 -21.79 -24.87 -9.66
N ALA A 42 -22.14 -24.78 -10.94
CA ALA A 42 -23.19 -25.61 -11.56
C ALA A 42 -22.86 -27.12 -11.51
N SER A 43 -21.58 -27.49 -11.43
CA SER A 43 -21.13 -28.88 -11.29
C SER A 43 -21.19 -29.39 -9.85
N TRP A 44 -21.40 -28.52 -8.86
CA TRP A 44 -21.34 -28.85 -7.42
C TRP A 44 -22.72 -28.87 -6.74
N GLU A 45 -23.82 -28.88 -7.51
CA GLU A 45 -25.19 -28.94 -6.98
C GLU A 45 -25.44 -30.19 -6.11
N GLY A 46 -26.05 -29.99 -4.93
CA GLY A 46 -26.38 -31.06 -3.97
C GLY A 46 -25.72 -30.88 -2.60
N THR A 47 -25.38 -31.97 -1.92
CA THR A 47 -24.87 -32.01 -0.53
C THR A 47 -23.58 -31.18 -0.31
N ALA A 48 -22.82 -30.87 -1.36
CA ALA A 48 -21.59 -30.07 -1.30
C ALA A 48 -21.83 -28.55 -1.22
N GLN A 49 -23.07 -28.08 -1.42
CA GLN A 49 -23.40 -26.65 -1.51
C GLN A 49 -23.03 -25.88 -0.24
N VAL A 50 -23.29 -26.45 0.95
CA VAL A 50 -22.98 -25.80 2.23
C VAL A 50 -21.46 -25.64 2.42
N SER A 51 -20.67 -26.64 2.07
CA SER A 51 -19.20 -26.57 2.15
C SER A 51 -18.65 -25.52 1.18
N PHE A 52 -19.25 -25.41 -0.01
CA PHE A 52 -18.90 -24.39 -0.99
C PHE A 52 -19.22 -22.98 -0.50
N ASP A 53 -20.42 -22.74 0.01
CA ASP A 53 -20.82 -21.42 0.50
C ASP A 53 -19.91 -20.97 1.66
N ASN A 54 -19.54 -21.88 2.57
CA ASN A 54 -18.56 -21.61 3.62
C ASN A 54 -17.16 -21.28 3.06
N LEU A 55 -16.71 -22.00 2.02
CA LEU A 55 -15.44 -21.71 1.35
C LEU A 55 -15.47 -20.31 0.72
N MET A 56 -16.56 -19.95 0.05
CA MET A 56 -16.71 -18.64 -0.59
C MET A 56 -16.74 -17.50 0.42
N GLN A 57 -17.39 -17.67 1.58
CA GLN A 57 -17.34 -16.67 2.64
C GLN A 57 -15.91 -16.46 3.18
N ARG A 58 -15.16 -17.55 3.40
CA ARG A 58 -13.76 -17.48 3.85
C ARG A 58 -12.86 -16.87 2.79
N TRP A 59 -13.12 -17.18 1.52
CA TRP A 59 -12.44 -16.59 0.38
C TRP A 59 -12.63 -15.08 0.35
N ASP A 60 -13.88 -14.61 0.41
CA ASP A 60 -14.20 -13.17 0.37
C ASP A 60 -13.57 -12.42 1.55
N ALA A 61 -13.57 -13.01 2.75
CA ALA A 61 -12.89 -12.45 3.91
C ALA A 61 -11.36 -12.36 3.70
N SER A 62 -10.75 -13.39 3.12
CA SER A 62 -9.29 -13.44 2.90
C SER A 62 -8.86 -12.47 1.79
N ALA A 63 -9.64 -12.40 0.71
CA ALA A 63 -9.48 -11.46 -0.39
C ALA A 63 -9.49 -10.01 0.11
N LYS A 64 -10.52 -9.66 0.89
CA LYS A 64 -10.62 -8.34 1.51
C LYS A 64 -9.46 -8.06 2.46
N GLY A 65 -9.10 -9.02 3.31
CA GLY A 65 -7.97 -8.87 4.24
C GLY A 65 -6.65 -8.60 3.53
N LEU A 66 -6.40 -9.25 2.40
CA LEU A 66 -5.21 -9.00 1.57
C LEU A 66 -5.23 -7.58 0.97
N GLN A 67 -6.35 -7.16 0.39
CA GLN A 67 -6.48 -5.82 -0.19
C GLN A 67 -6.31 -4.72 0.85
N ASP A 68 -6.95 -4.87 2.01
CA ASP A 68 -6.85 -3.92 3.13
C ASP A 68 -5.41 -3.85 3.66
N ALA A 69 -4.69 -4.99 3.73
CA ALA A 69 -3.30 -5.02 4.14
C ALA A 69 -2.38 -4.30 3.15
N LEU A 70 -2.55 -4.52 1.84
CA LEU A 70 -1.76 -3.84 0.80
C LEU A 70 -2.02 -2.33 0.81
N GLN A 71 -3.28 -1.91 0.97
CA GLN A 71 -3.63 -0.50 1.11
C GLN A 71 -2.98 0.13 2.34
N SER A 72 -3.04 -0.55 3.49
CA SER A 72 -2.39 -0.09 4.72
C SER A 72 -0.88 0.06 4.57
N ILE A 73 -0.23 -0.85 3.83
CA ILE A 73 1.20 -0.77 3.51
C ILE A 73 1.50 0.48 2.66
N SER A 74 0.74 0.73 1.59
CA SER A 74 1.00 1.89 0.72
C SER A 74 0.75 3.21 1.47
N ASP A 75 -0.29 3.27 2.30
CA ASP A 75 -0.57 4.43 3.15
C ASP A 75 0.52 4.68 4.20
N ASN A 76 1.03 3.62 4.84
CA ASN A 76 2.14 3.73 5.79
C ASN A 76 3.41 4.28 5.11
N ILE A 77 3.74 3.77 3.92
CA ILE A 77 4.92 4.24 3.17
C ILE A 77 4.78 5.72 2.81
N ARG A 78 3.59 6.16 2.37
CA ARG A 78 3.30 7.58 2.06
C ARG A 78 3.39 8.47 3.31
N GLY A 79 2.85 8.01 4.43
CA GLY A 79 2.95 8.70 5.71
C GLY A 79 4.41 8.89 6.14
N ASN A 80 5.21 7.83 6.02
CA ASN A 80 6.64 7.90 6.31
C ASN A 80 7.36 8.87 5.36
N ALA A 81 7.07 8.84 4.05
CA ALA A 81 7.67 9.76 3.07
C ALA A 81 7.40 11.23 3.43
N THR A 82 6.16 11.54 3.83
CA THR A 82 5.76 12.88 4.27
C THR A 82 6.49 13.30 5.54
N SER A 83 6.63 12.39 6.51
CA SER A 83 7.40 12.62 7.74
C SER A 83 8.87 12.96 7.45
N PHE A 84 9.49 12.22 6.53
CA PHE A 84 10.87 12.48 6.09
C PHE A 84 11.04 13.87 5.47
N GLU A 85 10.10 14.31 4.64
CA GLU A 85 10.15 15.66 4.04
C GLU A 85 9.96 16.79 5.05
N ASN A 86 9.08 16.60 6.02
CA ASN A 86 8.87 17.58 7.09
C ASN A 86 10.14 17.77 7.93
N VAL A 87 10.79 16.67 8.31
CA VAL A 87 12.07 16.69 9.05
C VAL A 87 13.16 17.41 8.24
N GLU A 88 13.18 17.22 6.91
CA GLU A 88 14.11 17.92 6.04
C GLU A 88 13.84 19.43 5.98
N ALA A 89 12.57 19.84 5.86
CA ALA A 89 12.18 21.25 5.84
C ALA A 89 12.54 21.96 7.15
N ASP A 90 12.33 21.29 8.29
CA ASP A 90 12.70 21.80 9.61
C ASP A 90 14.22 21.96 9.75
N ASN A 91 14.99 20.95 9.32
CA ASN A 91 16.45 21.00 9.34
C ASN A 91 16.99 22.13 8.45
N GLN A 92 16.49 22.28 7.22
CA GLN A 92 16.90 23.37 6.33
C GLN A 92 16.61 24.76 6.94
N SER A 93 15.46 24.90 7.58
CA SER A 93 15.06 26.15 8.25
C SER A 93 15.99 26.46 9.43
N ALA A 94 16.32 25.46 10.24
CA ALA A 94 17.26 25.58 11.35
C ALA A 94 18.68 25.97 10.88
N PHE A 95 19.20 25.31 9.83
CA PHE A 95 20.49 25.65 9.25
C PHE A 95 20.53 27.07 8.69
N SER A 96 19.45 27.50 8.02
CA SER A 96 19.35 28.87 7.48
C SER A 96 19.33 29.93 8.58
N ALA A 97 18.65 29.64 9.70
CA ALA A 97 18.62 30.53 10.87
C ALA A 97 20.00 30.67 11.54
N VAL A 98 20.75 29.57 11.66
CA VAL A 98 22.11 29.58 12.22
C VAL A 98 23.11 30.26 11.28
N GLY A 99 23.03 29.99 9.96
CA GLY A 99 23.90 30.61 8.96
C GLY A 99 23.71 32.13 8.85
N GLY A 100 22.50 32.63 9.11
CA GLY A 100 22.22 34.07 9.17
C GLY A 100 22.76 34.76 10.43
N GLN A 101 22.91 34.04 11.54
CA GLN A 101 23.48 34.57 12.78
C GLN A 101 25.03 34.58 12.78
N GLY A 102 25.67 33.71 12.00
CA GLY A 102 27.13 33.62 11.91
C GLY A 102 27.83 34.68 11.05
N LEU A 103 27.09 35.45 10.24
CA LEU A 103 27.62 36.50 9.35
C LEU A 103 27.53 37.92 9.93
N ALA A 104 27.15 38.04 11.20
CA ALA A 104 27.14 39.30 11.93
C ALA A 104 28.44 39.47 12.75
N LEU A 105 29.59 39.54 12.07
CA LEU A 105 30.89 39.98 12.62
C LEU A 105 31.65 40.75 11.53
#